data_AF-A0A352RXH3-F1
#
_entry.id   AF-A0A352RXH3-F1
#
_cell.length_a   1.000
_cell.length_b   1.000
_cell.length_c   1.000
_cell.angle_alpha   90.00
_cell.angle_beta   90.00
_cell.angle_gamma   90.00
#
_symmetry.space_group_name_H-M   'P 1'
#
loop_
_entity.id
_entity.type
_entity.pdbx_description
1 polymer ?
#
loop_
_entity_poly.entity_id
_entity_poly.type
_entity_poly.pdbx_seq_one_letter_code
_entity_poly.pdbx_strand_id
1 'polypeptide(L)'
;MAQYQDDIKAVAGLKEQHGSAWNAINPEYAARMRAQNKFKTGLDIAKYTAKIMRADMAAYDANPSKYTQSLGCWHGFIGQQKMISIKKHFKSTERRYLYLSGWMVAALRSEFGPLPDQSMHEKTSVSALIRELYTFLRQADARELGGLFRELDAATGAAKAAIQEKIDNHVTHVVPIIADIDAGFGNAEATYLLAKQFIEAGACCIQIENQV
;
A
#
# COMPACT_ATOMS: atom_id res chain seq x y z
N MET A 1 -4.77 -20.79 -12.24
CA MET A 1 -3.41 -20.48 -12.72
C MET A 1 -2.91 -19.29 -11.92
N ALA A 2 -1.64 -19.26 -11.54
CA ALA A 2 -1.09 -18.13 -10.80
C ALA A 2 -1.05 -16.89 -11.70
N GLN A 3 -1.47 -15.73 -11.18
CA GLN A 3 -1.55 -14.44 -11.90
C GLN A 3 -0.30 -14.13 -12.74
N TYR A 4 0.88 -14.52 -12.25
CA TYR A 4 2.15 -14.33 -12.96
C TYR A 4 2.20 -15.06 -14.32
N GLN A 5 1.73 -16.30 -14.39
CA GLN A 5 1.69 -17.08 -15.64
C GLN A 5 0.69 -16.50 -16.65
N ASP A 6 -0.43 -15.99 -16.15
CA ASP A 6 -1.43 -15.32 -17.00
C ASP A 6 -0.88 -14.01 -17.56
N ASP A 7 -0.09 -13.26 -16.78
CA ASP A 7 0.59 -12.05 -17.26
C ASP A 7 1.68 -12.36 -18.31
N ILE A 8 2.44 -13.45 -18.18
CA ILE A 8 3.39 -13.89 -19.21
C ILE A 8 2.66 -14.15 -20.53
N LYS A 9 1.57 -14.93 -20.47
CA LYS A 9 0.75 -15.24 -21.65
C LYS A 9 0.16 -13.99 -22.29
N ALA A 10 -0.33 -13.06 -21.49
CA ALA A 10 -0.88 -11.80 -21.98
C ALA A 10 0.17 -10.96 -22.74
N VAL A 11 1.39 -10.83 -22.20
CA VAL A 11 2.45 -10.09 -22.88
C VAL A 11 2.99 -10.85 -24.09
N ALA A 12 3.06 -12.18 -24.04
CA ALA A 12 3.45 -12.99 -25.19
C ALA A 12 2.47 -12.83 -26.36
N GLY A 13 1.16 -12.82 -26.08
CA GLY A 13 0.13 -12.57 -27.09
C GLY A 13 0.24 -11.17 -27.71
N LEU A 14 0.52 -10.14 -26.91
CA LEU A 14 0.78 -8.79 -27.43
C LEU A 14 2.04 -8.74 -28.30
N LYS A 15 3.12 -9.41 -27.87
CA LYS A 15 4.36 -9.51 -28.66
C LYS A 15 4.12 -10.16 -30.01
N GLU A 16 3.32 -11.23 -30.05
CA GLU A 16 2.94 -11.90 -31.30
C GLU A 16 2.12 -10.98 -32.21
N GLN A 17 1.12 -10.30 -31.66
CA GLN A 17 0.28 -9.34 -32.39
C GLN A 17 1.10 -8.20 -33.04
N HIS A 18 2.13 -7.71 -32.36
CA HIS A 18 2.99 -6.63 -32.86
C HIS A 18 4.20 -7.12 -33.67
N GLY A 19 4.40 -8.44 -33.78
CA GLY A 19 5.40 -9.07 -34.64
C GLY A 19 6.83 -8.57 -34.39
N SER A 20 7.58 -8.39 -35.48
CA SER A 20 9.02 -8.08 -35.44
C SER A 20 9.34 -6.76 -34.74
N ALA A 21 8.40 -5.81 -34.69
CA ALA A 21 8.57 -4.53 -33.99
C ALA A 21 8.81 -4.72 -32.48
N TRP A 22 8.37 -5.83 -31.90
CA TRP A 22 8.46 -6.12 -30.46
C TRP A 22 9.45 -7.26 -30.15
N ASN A 23 10.34 -7.63 -31.07
CA ASN A 23 11.29 -8.73 -30.88
C ASN A 23 12.15 -8.60 -29.61
N ALA A 24 12.53 -7.38 -29.24
CA ALA A 24 13.34 -7.09 -28.06
C ALA A 24 12.57 -7.21 -26.73
N ILE A 25 11.24 -7.29 -26.75
CA ILE A 25 10.43 -7.41 -25.53
C ILE A 25 10.53 -8.84 -24.99
N ASN A 26 10.87 -8.98 -23.72
CA ASN A 26 10.79 -10.25 -23.01
C ASN A 26 9.48 -10.33 -22.20
N PRO A 27 8.54 -11.22 -22.57
CA PRO A 27 7.26 -11.34 -21.87
C PRO A 27 7.39 -11.64 -20.38
N GLU A 28 8.39 -12.42 -19.99
CA GLU A 28 8.61 -12.80 -18.61
C GLU A 28 9.05 -11.61 -17.76
N TYR A 29 9.97 -10.78 -18.27
CA TYR A 29 10.43 -9.58 -17.56
C TYR A 29 9.30 -8.55 -17.41
N ALA A 30 8.49 -8.36 -18.46
CA ALA A 30 7.31 -7.50 -18.38
C ALA A 30 6.28 -8.02 -17.37
N ALA A 31 6.05 -9.34 -17.31
CA ALA A 31 5.18 -9.94 -16.31
C ALA A 31 5.70 -9.76 -14.88
N ARG A 32 7.02 -9.83 -14.66
CA ARG A 32 7.64 -9.51 -13.36
C ARG A 32 7.38 -8.07 -12.95
N MET A 33 7.53 -7.12 -13.88
CA MET A 33 7.21 -5.70 -13.63
C MET A 33 5.74 -5.49 -13.29
N ARG A 34 4.82 -6.24 -13.91
CA ARG A 34 3.38 -6.22 -13.56
C ARG A 34 3.14 -6.76 -12.15
N ALA A 35 3.74 -7.90 -11.81
CA ALA A 35 3.63 -8.51 -10.48
C ALA A 35 4.19 -7.58 -9.37
N GLN A 36 5.32 -6.94 -9.63
CA GLN A 36 5.95 -5.96 -8.74
C GLN A 36 5.13 -4.66 -8.58
N ASN A 37 4.20 -4.38 -9.49
CA ASN A 37 3.30 -3.24 -9.44
C ASN A 37 1.83 -3.67 -9.36
N LYS A 38 1.53 -4.51 -8.36
CA LYS A 38 0.19 -5.05 -8.08
C LYS A 38 -0.87 -3.95 -7.94
N PHE A 39 -0.58 -2.91 -7.15
CA PHE A 39 -1.46 -1.75 -6.96
C PHE A 39 -0.99 -0.59 -7.84
N LYS A 40 -1.74 -0.29 -8.89
CA LYS A 40 -1.36 0.72 -9.89
C LYS A 40 -1.78 2.13 -9.48
N THR A 41 -2.89 2.24 -8.75
CA THR A 41 -3.45 3.51 -8.30
C THR A 41 -3.76 3.49 -6.81
N GLY A 42 -3.87 4.67 -6.19
CA GLY A 42 -4.35 4.76 -4.80
C GLY A 42 -5.78 4.24 -4.65
N LEU A 43 -6.65 4.40 -5.66
CA LEU A 43 -8.00 3.83 -5.62
C LEU A 43 -8.02 2.30 -5.57
N ASP A 44 -7.05 1.62 -6.21
CA ASP A 44 -6.90 0.17 -6.08
C ASP A 44 -6.56 -0.21 -4.64
N ILE A 45 -5.68 0.56 -4.00
CA ILE A 45 -5.30 0.40 -2.61
C ILE A 45 -6.51 0.62 -1.70
N ALA A 46 -7.20 1.75 -1.83
CA ALA A 46 -8.35 2.12 -1.00
C ALA A 46 -9.46 1.05 -1.07
N LYS A 47 -9.78 0.55 -2.27
CA LYS A 47 -10.76 -0.54 -2.45
C LYS A 47 -10.29 -1.85 -1.82
N TYR A 48 -9.00 -2.19 -1.96
CA TYR A 48 -8.43 -3.40 -1.38
C TYR A 48 -8.43 -3.35 0.16
N THR A 49 -7.94 -2.25 0.73
CA THR A 49 -7.80 -2.08 2.18
C THR A 49 -9.14 -1.86 2.87
N ALA A 50 -10.12 -1.24 2.21
CA ALA A 50 -11.49 -1.15 2.73
C ALA A 50 -12.10 -2.53 2.99
N LYS A 51 -11.88 -3.49 2.08
CA LYS A 51 -12.37 -4.87 2.26
C LYS A 51 -11.73 -5.55 3.48
N ILE A 52 -10.42 -5.34 3.68
CA ILE A 52 -9.70 -5.86 4.85
C ILE A 52 -10.30 -5.30 6.14
N MET A 53 -10.45 -3.97 6.21
CA MET A 53 -10.99 -3.32 7.40
C MET A 53 -12.41 -3.80 7.72
N ARG A 54 -13.27 -3.96 6.71
CA ARG A 54 -14.63 -4.49 6.90
C ARG A 54 -14.64 -5.94 7.39
N ALA A 55 -13.73 -6.78 6.90
CA ALA A 55 -13.59 -8.15 7.36
C ALA A 55 -13.09 -8.22 8.82
N ASP A 56 -12.12 -7.36 9.17
CA ASP A 56 -11.59 -7.27 10.53
C ASP A 56 -12.65 -6.74 11.53
N MET A 57 -13.48 -5.78 11.12
CA MET A 57 -14.64 -5.34 11.92
C MET A 57 -15.60 -6.49 12.22
N ALA A 58 -16.00 -7.25 11.19
CA ALA A 58 -16.88 -8.42 11.38
C ALA A 58 -16.23 -9.50 12.27
N ALA A 59 -14.90 -9.68 12.16
CA ALA A 59 -14.16 -10.61 13.01
C ALA A 59 -14.12 -10.15 14.47
N TYR A 60 -14.02 -8.84 14.72
CA TYR A 60 -14.09 -8.26 16.08
C TYR A 60 -15.50 -8.36 16.67
N ASP A 61 -16.54 -8.07 15.88
CA ASP A 61 -17.95 -8.21 16.30
C ASP A 61 -18.26 -9.64 16.74
N ALA A 62 -17.74 -10.63 16.01
CA ALA A 62 -17.87 -12.04 16.37
C ALA A 62 -16.98 -12.46 17.56
N ASN A 63 -15.83 -11.79 17.76
CA ASN A 63 -14.89 -12.12 18.83
C ASN A 63 -13.99 -10.90 19.17
N PRO A 64 -14.21 -10.24 20.33
CA PRO A 64 -13.44 -9.05 20.72
C PRO A 64 -11.93 -9.27 20.90
N SER A 65 -11.47 -10.52 21.09
CA SER A 65 -10.02 -10.82 21.09
C SER A 65 -9.36 -10.60 19.73
N LYS A 66 -10.16 -10.42 18.67
CA LYS A 66 -9.71 -10.26 17.29
C LYS A 66 -9.60 -8.79 16.87
N TYR A 67 -9.14 -7.93 17.77
CA TYR A 67 -8.89 -6.51 17.54
C TYR A 67 -7.71 -6.23 16.58
N THR A 68 -7.63 -4.98 16.12
CA THR A 68 -6.61 -4.46 15.21
C THR A 68 -5.70 -3.45 15.91
N GLN A 69 -4.49 -3.26 15.40
CA GLN A 69 -3.51 -2.33 15.98
C GLN A 69 -2.80 -1.51 14.92
N SER A 70 -2.41 -0.28 15.28
CA SER A 70 -1.59 0.60 14.46
C SER A 70 -0.62 1.41 15.30
N LEU A 71 0.43 1.91 14.66
CA LEU A 71 1.27 2.99 15.16
C LEU A 71 1.27 4.11 14.13
N GLY A 72 1.30 5.35 14.62
CA GLY A 72 1.48 6.54 13.81
C GLY A 72 2.79 6.46 13.01
N CYS A 73 2.76 6.83 11.73
CA CYS A 73 3.96 6.92 10.90
C CYS A 73 4.03 8.28 10.21
N TRP A 74 5.00 9.12 10.62
CA TRP A 74 5.16 10.48 10.09
C TRP A 74 5.88 10.55 8.74
N HIS A 75 6.43 9.43 8.24
CA HIS A 75 7.09 9.36 6.93
C HIS A 75 6.95 7.96 6.31
N GLY A 76 6.95 7.89 4.98
CA GLY A 76 6.81 6.66 4.21
C GLY A 76 7.84 5.60 4.59
N PHE A 77 9.08 6.02 4.81
CA PHE A 77 10.15 5.13 5.27
C PHE A 77 9.87 4.50 6.65
N ILE A 78 9.28 5.25 7.59
CA ILE A 78 8.91 4.72 8.91
C ILE A 78 7.80 3.68 8.76
N GLY A 79 6.78 3.98 7.96
CA GLY A 79 5.72 3.02 7.63
C GLY A 79 6.26 1.76 6.96
N GLN A 80 7.23 1.91 6.06
CA GLN A 80 7.90 0.81 5.39
C GLN A 80 8.63 -0.11 6.37
N GLN A 81 9.50 0.45 7.21
CA GLN A 81 10.27 -0.33 8.18
C GLN A 81 9.36 -1.01 9.20
N LYS A 82 8.27 -0.35 9.61
CA LYS A 82 7.23 -0.97 10.45
C LYS A 82 6.67 -2.24 9.80
N MET A 83 6.25 -2.16 8.53
CA MET A 83 5.65 -3.31 7.85
C MET A 83 6.66 -4.42 7.54
N ILE A 84 7.90 -4.07 7.19
CA ILE A 84 8.99 -5.05 7.04
C ILE A 84 9.25 -5.78 8.36
N SER A 85 9.34 -5.05 9.47
CA SER A 85 9.52 -5.64 10.81
C SER A 85 8.37 -6.59 11.17
N ILE A 86 7.12 -6.15 10.94
CA ILE A 86 5.93 -6.97 11.20
C ILE A 86 6.00 -8.28 10.41
N LYS A 87 6.25 -8.23 9.10
CA LYS A 87 6.38 -9.45 8.28
C LYS A 87 7.54 -10.33 8.72
N LYS A 88 8.69 -9.74 9.08
CA LYS A 88 9.86 -10.50 9.54
C LYS A 88 9.55 -11.35 10.78
N HIS A 89 8.87 -10.76 11.76
CA HIS A 89 8.64 -11.38 13.08
C HIS A 89 7.32 -12.17 13.17
N PHE A 90 6.26 -11.73 12.49
CA PHE A 90 4.92 -12.33 12.59
C PHE A 90 4.47 -13.08 11.34
N LYS A 91 5.23 -13.00 10.24
CA LYS A 91 4.95 -13.67 8.95
C LYS A 91 3.62 -13.29 8.27
N SER A 92 2.87 -12.35 8.84
CA SER A 92 1.58 -11.86 8.35
C SER A 92 1.44 -10.36 8.63
N THR A 93 0.59 -9.69 7.85
CA THR A 93 0.18 -8.30 8.06
C THR A 93 -1.23 -8.19 8.64
N GLU A 94 -1.91 -9.31 8.86
CA GLU A 94 -3.29 -9.35 9.37
C GLU A 94 -3.43 -8.51 10.64
N ARG A 95 -4.45 -7.64 10.65
CA ARG A 95 -4.83 -6.77 11.77
C ARG A 95 -3.79 -5.73 12.19
N ARG A 96 -2.79 -5.47 11.35
CA ARG A 96 -1.81 -4.41 11.57
C ARG A 96 -2.02 -3.32 10.52
N TYR A 97 -2.33 -2.12 10.98
CA TYR A 97 -2.65 -0.98 10.13
C TYR A 97 -1.59 0.12 10.24
N LEU A 98 -1.69 1.10 9.33
CA LEU A 98 -1.09 2.41 9.49
C LEU A 98 -2.05 3.36 10.22
N TYR A 99 -1.49 4.27 11.01
CA TYR A 99 -2.19 5.47 11.48
C TYR A 99 -1.48 6.69 10.92
N LEU A 100 -2.24 7.62 10.37
CA LEU A 100 -1.75 8.94 10.00
C LEU A 100 -2.25 9.91 11.07
N SER A 101 -1.30 10.56 11.76
CA SER A 101 -1.59 11.50 12.84
C SER A 101 -1.57 12.94 12.31
N GLY A 102 -2.65 13.70 12.48
CA GLY A 102 -2.70 15.14 12.17
C GLY A 102 -1.59 15.90 12.91
N TRP A 103 -1.45 15.64 14.21
CA TRP A 103 -0.37 16.17 15.05
C TRP A 103 1.04 15.99 14.45
N MET A 104 1.39 14.77 13.99
CA MET A 104 2.72 14.55 13.42
C MET A 104 2.90 15.22 12.06
N VAL A 105 1.82 15.42 11.29
CA VAL A 105 1.90 16.23 10.07
C VAL A 105 2.20 17.67 10.43
N ALA A 106 1.46 18.26 11.37
CA ALA A 106 1.69 19.63 11.83
C ALA A 106 3.12 19.83 12.36
N ALA A 107 3.60 18.91 13.17
CA ALA A 107 4.91 19.01 13.81
C ALA A 107 6.10 18.77 12.87
N LEU A 108 5.95 17.94 11.82
CA LEU A 108 7.12 17.41 11.07
C LEU A 108 7.03 17.54 9.55
N ARG A 109 5.84 17.79 8.98
CA ARG A 109 5.61 17.69 7.52
C ARG A 109 5.18 18.99 6.87
N SER A 110 4.84 19.98 7.67
CA SER A 110 4.51 21.33 7.23
C SER A 110 5.69 22.01 6.54
N GLU A 111 5.45 22.69 5.41
CA GLU A 111 6.45 23.54 4.75
C GLU A 111 6.84 24.76 5.62
N PHE A 112 5.98 25.13 6.58
CA PHE A 112 6.26 26.18 7.57
C PHE A 112 7.20 25.73 8.69
N GLY A 113 7.67 24.48 8.67
CA GLY A 113 8.36 23.86 9.79
C GLY A 113 7.39 23.44 10.91
N PRO A 114 7.89 23.16 12.12
CA PRO A 114 7.06 22.64 13.20
C PRO A 114 5.95 23.61 13.62
N LEU A 115 4.70 23.15 13.54
CA LEU A 115 3.51 23.87 13.98
C LEU A 115 2.79 23.13 15.12
N PRO A 116 2.01 23.84 15.95
CA PRO A 116 1.09 23.19 16.87
C PRO A 116 -0.06 22.53 16.11
N ASP A 117 -0.74 21.60 16.78
CA ASP A 117 -1.82 20.79 16.25
C ASP A 117 -3.14 21.58 16.22
N GLN A 118 -3.26 22.48 15.24
CA GLN A 118 -4.38 23.41 15.08
C GLN A 118 -4.77 23.58 13.60
N SER A 119 -4.52 22.56 12.77
CA SER A 119 -4.84 22.55 11.33
C SER A 119 -4.32 23.77 10.53
N MET A 120 -3.23 24.41 10.96
CA MET A 120 -2.67 25.61 10.33
C MET A 120 -1.72 25.31 9.16
N HIS A 121 -1.25 24.08 9.05
CA HIS A 121 -0.38 23.66 7.95
C HIS A 121 -1.17 23.51 6.64
N GLU A 122 -0.46 23.50 5.52
CA GLU A 122 -1.04 23.24 4.21
C GLU A 122 -1.68 21.84 4.17
N LYS A 123 -3.01 21.80 3.99
CA LYS A 123 -3.81 20.55 4.00
C LYS A 123 -3.34 19.49 2.99
N THR A 124 -2.63 19.91 1.93
CA THR A 124 -2.03 19.00 0.94
C THR A 124 -1.00 18.06 1.55
N SER A 125 -0.32 18.46 2.64
CA SER A 125 0.71 17.66 3.31
C SER A 125 0.16 16.37 3.91
N VAL A 126 -1.12 16.35 4.32
CA VAL A 126 -1.77 15.12 4.79
C VAL A 126 -1.94 14.13 3.64
N SER A 127 -2.53 14.57 2.51
CA SER A 127 -2.71 13.72 1.33
C SER A 127 -1.38 13.24 0.72
N ALA A 128 -0.34 14.08 0.79
CA ALA A 128 0.99 13.75 0.33
C ALA A 128 1.61 12.64 1.18
N LEU A 129 1.46 12.69 2.51
CA LEU A 129 1.93 11.64 3.40
C LEU A 129 1.23 10.29 3.15
N ILE A 130 -0.08 10.28 2.90
CA ILE A 130 -0.80 9.04 2.52
C ILE A 130 -0.17 8.41 1.27
N ARG A 131 0.02 9.22 0.23
CA ARG A 131 0.63 8.77 -1.04
C ARG A 131 2.06 8.30 -0.86
N GLU A 132 2.83 8.99 -0.03
CA GLU A 132 4.22 8.64 0.30
C GLU A 132 4.27 7.29 1.03
N LEU A 133 3.46 7.09 2.07
CA LEU A 133 3.36 5.81 2.79
C LEU A 133 3.08 4.66 1.83
N TYR A 134 2.09 4.79 0.96
CA TYR A 134 1.78 3.72 0.00
C TYR A 134 2.82 3.55 -1.10
N THR A 135 3.52 4.62 -1.51
CA THR A 135 4.67 4.51 -2.43
C THR A 135 5.77 3.66 -1.82
N PHE A 136 6.12 3.92 -0.57
CA PHE A 136 7.15 3.15 0.13
C PHE A 136 6.73 1.69 0.39
N LEU A 137 5.48 1.42 0.73
CA LEU A 137 4.98 0.04 0.91
C LEU A 137 4.97 -0.74 -0.41
N ARG A 138 4.53 -0.14 -1.50
CA ARG A 138 4.59 -0.74 -2.85
C ARG A 138 6.04 -1.02 -3.27
N GLN A 139 6.96 -0.12 -2.94
CA GLN A 139 8.37 -0.34 -3.22
C GLN A 139 8.97 -1.49 -2.39
N ALA A 140 8.50 -1.71 -1.16
CA ALA A 140 8.91 -2.86 -0.37
C ALA A 140 8.44 -4.18 -1.01
N ASP A 141 7.22 -4.23 -1.52
CA ASP A 141 6.72 -5.38 -2.31
C ASP A 141 7.58 -5.63 -3.54
N ALA A 142 7.82 -4.59 -4.34
CA ALA A 142 8.59 -4.69 -5.57
C ALA A 142 10.02 -5.20 -5.31
N ARG A 143 10.67 -4.70 -4.24
CA ARG A 143 12.01 -5.14 -3.83
C ARG A 143 12.03 -6.60 -3.40
N GLU A 144 11.07 -7.03 -2.58
CA GLU A 144 10.98 -8.42 -2.10
C GLU A 144 10.71 -9.39 -3.25
N LEU A 145 9.74 -9.08 -4.11
CA LEU A 145 9.44 -9.86 -5.32
C LEU A 145 10.64 -9.88 -6.28
N GLY A 146 11.35 -8.76 -6.45
CA GLY A 146 12.60 -8.71 -7.23
C GLY A 146 13.73 -9.55 -6.64
N GLY A 147 13.74 -9.78 -5.32
CA GLY A 147 14.59 -10.79 -4.69
C GLY A 147 14.17 -12.20 -5.12
N LEU A 148 12.89 -12.54 -4.95
CA LEU A 148 12.35 -13.85 -5.29
C LEU A 148 12.51 -14.22 -6.76
N PHE A 149 12.34 -13.28 -7.69
CA PHE A 149 12.57 -13.56 -9.11
C PHE A 149 14.05 -13.83 -9.43
N ARG A 150 14.99 -13.16 -8.76
CA ARG A 150 16.43 -13.47 -8.90
C ARG A 150 16.78 -14.84 -8.32
N GLU A 151 16.15 -15.21 -7.20
CA GLU A 151 16.26 -16.57 -6.65
C GLU A 151 15.68 -17.61 -7.64
N LEU A 152 14.55 -17.32 -8.27
CA LEU A 152 13.91 -18.19 -9.26
C LEU A 152 14.82 -18.42 -10.48
N ASP A 153 15.48 -17.36 -10.94
CA ASP A 153 16.45 -17.43 -12.05
C ASP A 153 17.67 -18.30 -11.70
N ALA A 154 18.17 -18.17 -10.46
CA ALA A 154 19.35 -18.91 -9.99
C ALA A 154 19.04 -20.37 -9.59
N ALA A 155 17.77 -20.71 -9.33
CA ALA A 155 17.37 -22.01 -8.85
C ALA A 155 17.27 -23.06 -9.97
N THR A 156 17.42 -24.34 -9.61
CA THR A 156 17.21 -25.49 -10.51
C THR A 156 16.39 -26.58 -9.82
N GLY A 157 15.78 -27.47 -10.60
CA GLY A 157 15.01 -28.61 -10.08
C GLY A 157 13.86 -28.20 -9.13
N ALA A 158 13.71 -28.94 -8.04
CA ALA A 158 12.63 -28.76 -7.06
C ALA A 158 12.63 -27.38 -6.37
N ALA A 159 13.77 -26.69 -6.31
CA ALA A 159 13.86 -25.36 -5.69
C ALA A 159 13.03 -24.30 -6.44
N LYS A 160 12.88 -24.43 -7.77
CA LYS A 160 12.05 -23.51 -8.57
C LYS A 160 10.59 -23.53 -8.13
N ALA A 161 10.04 -24.71 -7.87
CA ALA A 161 8.64 -24.86 -7.45
C ALA A 161 8.38 -24.16 -6.11
N ALA A 162 9.29 -24.35 -5.14
CA ALA A 162 9.16 -23.70 -3.82
C ALA A 162 9.30 -22.17 -3.90
N ILE A 163 10.15 -21.62 -4.78
CA ILE A 163 10.27 -20.17 -4.97
C ILE A 163 9.06 -19.62 -5.71
N GLN A 164 8.55 -20.33 -6.71
CA GLN A 164 7.32 -19.95 -7.41
C GLN A 164 6.15 -19.88 -6.44
N GLU A 165 6.02 -20.83 -5.52
CA GLU A 165 4.98 -20.81 -4.48
C GLU A 165 5.10 -19.56 -3.57
N LYS A 166 6.32 -19.12 -3.24
CA LYS A 166 6.53 -17.86 -2.48
C LYS A 166 6.11 -16.63 -3.28
N ILE A 167 6.33 -16.62 -4.59
CA ILE A 167 5.93 -15.52 -5.48
C ILE A 167 4.39 -15.48 -5.56
N ASP A 168 3.76 -16.64 -5.79
CA ASP A 168 2.31 -16.76 -5.97
C ASP A 168 1.53 -16.41 -4.69
N ASN A 169 2.11 -16.71 -3.52
CA ASN A 169 1.54 -16.42 -2.21
C ASN A 169 2.18 -15.20 -1.53
N HIS A 170 2.81 -14.30 -2.29
CA HIS A 170 3.44 -13.10 -1.70
C HIS A 170 2.43 -12.27 -0.90
N VAL A 171 2.76 -12.06 0.38
CA VAL A 171 1.99 -11.20 1.28
C VAL A 171 2.43 -9.76 1.09
N THR A 172 1.54 -8.91 0.58
CA THR A 172 1.82 -7.48 0.39
C THR A 172 2.07 -6.75 1.72
N HIS A 173 2.94 -5.74 1.69
CA HIS A 173 3.12 -4.77 2.77
C HIS A 173 2.00 -3.71 2.81
N VAL A 174 1.18 -3.61 1.76
CA VAL A 174 0.04 -2.69 1.68
C VAL A 174 -1.05 -3.13 2.65
N VAL A 175 -1.33 -2.28 3.64
CA VAL A 175 -2.33 -2.49 4.70
C VAL A 175 -3.25 -1.28 4.84
N PRO A 176 -4.41 -1.42 5.51
CA PRO A 176 -5.28 -0.29 5.80
C PRO A 176 -4.58 0.84 6.54
N ILE A 177 -5.03 2.06 6.27
CA ILE A 177 -4.66 3.27 7.00
C ILE A 177 -5.93 3.92 7.58
N ILE A 178 -5.85 4.31 8.84
CA ILE A 178 -6.80 5.23 9.46
C ILE A 178 -6.18 6.63 9.31
N ALA A 179 -6.80 7.48 8.52
CA ALA A 179 -6.28 8.80 8.18
C ALA A 179 -7.04 9.91 8.90
N ASP A 180 -6.32 10.64 9.74
CA ASP A 180 -6.82 11.82 10.45
C ASP A 180 -6.98 13.03 9.52
N ILE A 181 -8.16 13.64 9.51
CA ILE A 181 -8.49 14.85 8.72
C ILE A 181 -8.75 16.07 9.60
N ASP A 182 -8.46 15.97 10.91
CA ASP A 182 -8.87 16.94 11.93
C ASP A 182 -10.40 17.20 11.82
N ALA A 183 -10.82 18.47 11.94
CA ALA A 183 -12.19 18.91 11.68
C ALA A 183 -12.50 19.16 10.18
N GLY A 184 -11.66 18.68 9.26
CA GLY A 184 -11.87 18.79 7.81
C GLY A 184 -11.28 20.04 7.15
N PHE A 185 -10.43 20.80 7.86
CA PHE A 185 -9.70 21.98 7.35
C PHE A 185 -10.61 23.05 6.69
N GLY A 186 -11.81 23.25 7.22
CA GLY A 186 -12.77 24.26 6.74
C GLY A 186 -14.22 23.80 6.87
N ASN A 187 -15.05 24.26 5.94
CA ASN A 187 -16.46 23.86 5.87
C ASN A 187 -16.63 22.46 5.23
N ALA A 188 -17.86 21.97 5.16
CA ALA A 188 -18.17 20.65 4.59
C ALA A 188 -17.71 20.45 3.13
N GLU A 189 -17.69 21.50 2.31
CA GLU A 189 -17.19 21.43 0.94
C GLU A 189 -15.66 21.26 0.91
N ALA A 190 -14.95 22.02 1.74
CA ALA A 190 -13.50 21.85 1.92
C ALA A 190 -13.15 20.45 2.45
N THR A 191 -13.95 19.93 3.39
CA THR A 191 -13.81 18.56 3.90
C THR A 191 -13.98 17.53 2.78
N TYR A 192 -15.01 17.68 1.94
CA TYR A 192 -15.23 16.78 0.80
C TYR A 192 -14.03 16.77 -0.17
N LEU A 193 -13.53 17.95 -0.54
CA LEU A 193 -12.39 18.07 -1.46
C LEU A 193 -11.14 17.39 -0.90
N LEU A 194 -10.88 17.56 0.40
CA LEU A 194 -9.72 16.95 1.06
C LEU A 194 -9.88 15.44 1.23
N ALA A 195 -11.05 14.98 1.68
CA ALA A 195 -11.38 13.56 1.82
C ALA A 195 -11.25 12.80 0.49
N LYS A 196 -11.70 13.41 -0.62
CA LYS A 196 -11.51 12.86 -1.96
C LYS A 196 -10.04 12.63 -2.27
N GLN A 197 -9.17 13.60 -1.99
CA GLN A 197 -7.72 13.47 -2.23
C GLN A 197 -7.09 12.39 -1.35
N PHE A 198 -7.56 12.19 -0.11
CA PHE A 198 -7.07 11.12 0.77
C PHE A 198 -7.38 9.74 0.20
N ILE A 199 -8.61 9.56 -0.29
CA ILE A 199 -9.06 8.30 -0.88
C ILE A 199 -8.31 8.02 -2.19
N GLU A 200 -8.15 9.04 -3.04
CA GLU A 200 -7.34 8.94 -4.27
C GLU A 200 -5.87 8.62 -3.99
N ALA A 201 -5.33 9.06 -2.84
CA ALA A 201 -3.99 8.71 -2.37
C ALA A 201 -3.90 7.29 -1.78
N GLY A 202 -5.02 6.67 -1.41
CA GLY A 202 -5.10 5.27 -0.98
C GLY A 202 -5.78 5.02 0.36
N ALA A 203 -6.24 6.06 1.07
CA ALA A 203 -6.93 5.88 2.34
C ALA A 203 -8.28 5.19 2.17
N CYS A 204 -8.55 4.19 2.99
CA CYS A 204 -9.87 3.53 3.06
C CYS A 204 -10.72 3.99 4.25
N CYS A 205 -10.12 4.68 5.22
CA CYS A 205 -10.74 5.15 6.44
C CYS A 205 -10.31 6.58 6.71
N ILE A 206 -11.28 7.43 6.99
CA ILE A 206 -11.09 8.83 7.36
C ILE A 206 -11.67 9.00 8.77
N GLN A 207 -10.86 9.52 9.68
CA GLN A 207 -11.27 9.98 10.99
C GLN A 207 -11.50 11.49 10.91
N ILE A 208 -12.65 11.94 11.41
CA ILE A 208 -13.02 13.35 11.52
C ILE A 208 -13.55 13.61 12.94
N GLU A 209 -13.34 14.83 13.45
CA GLU A 209 -13.73 15.22 14.80
C GLU A 209 -14.72 16.39 14.82
N ASN A 210 -15.26 16.67 16.01
CA ASN A 210 -16.29 17.70 16.25
C ASN A 210 -15.79 18.89 17.08
N GLN A 211 -14.48 18.98 17.35
CA GLN A 211 -13.86 20.14 18.01
C GLN A 211 -13.57 21.27 17.01
N VAL A 212 -13.11 22.41 17.53
CA VAL A 212 -12.72 23.61 16.77
C VAL A 212 -11.30 24.00 17.13
#